data_AF-A0A0C5WPH8-F1
#
_entry.id   AF-A0A0C5WPH8-F1
#
_cell.length_a   1.000
_cell.length_b   1.000
_cell.length_c   1.000
_cell.angle_alpha   90.00
_cell.angle_beta   90.00
_cell.angle_gamma   90.00
#
_symmetry.space_group_name_H-M   'P 1'
#
loop_
_entity.id
_entity.type
_entity.pdbx_description
1 polymer ?
#
loop_
_entity_poly.entity_id
_entity_poly.type
_entity_poly.pdbx_seq_one_letter_code
_entity_poly.pdbx_strand_id
1 'polypeptide(L)'
;MLKNKTHTLVLASMLLFTAMGFANNNTDLNVFESVEVVKIIQDKWTAEALKKQFNTIQEQFEAAEILFNAKEISKASYKRQLKRLRKKELKLFKIVKKHTFKDHEMVEYNYWHQGVLKFPTRIEQELLKLTQS
;
A
#
# COMPACT_ATOMS: atom_id res chain seq x y z
N MET A 1 31.08 23.77 33.59
CA MET A 1 31.91 24.12 32.41
C MET A 1 31.38 23.34 31.19
N LEU A 2 31.19 24.05 30.07
CA LEU A 2 30.80 23.65 28.69
C LEU A 2 29.45 22.93 28.49
N LYS A 3 28.40 23.66 28.07
CA LYS A 3 27.98 24.07 26.67
C LYS A 3 27.22 22.92 25.97
N ASN A 4 25.88 22.85 25.99
CA ASN A 4 24.85 23.69 25.34
C ASN A 4 24.87 23.62 23.79
N LYS A 5 23.90 22.93 23.17
CA LYS A 5 22.91 23.46 22.18
C LYS A 5 22.31 22.37 21.26
N THR A 6 20.99 22.40 21.20
CA THR A 6 20.08 21.85 20.17
C THR A 6 20.34 22.47 18.79
N HIS A 7 19.98 21.81 17.68
CA HIS A 7 19.23 22.40 16.55
C HIS A 7 18.83 21.34 15.50
N THR A 8 17.54 21.43 15.16
CA THR A 8 16.78 20.88 14.04
C THR A 8 17.39 21.22 12.68
N LEU A 9 17.34 20.30 11.71
CA LEU A 9 17.28 20.69 10.30
C LEU A 9 16.40 19.73 9.50
N VAL A 10 15.39 20.33 8.90
CA VAL A 10 14.35 19.78 8.03
C VAL A 10 14.82 19.92 6.58
N LEU A 11 14.21 19.15 5.67
CA LEU A 11 13.91 19.45 4.26
C LEU A 11 14.70 18.72 3.17
N ALA A 12 13.90 17.96 2.42
CA ALA A 12 13.75 18.03 0.97
C ALA A 12 14.88 17.55 0.06
N SER A 13 14.66 16.40 -0.58
CA SER A 13 15.15 16.12 -1.93
C SER A 13 14.03 15.51 -2.76
N MET A 14 13.13 16.40 -3.20
CA MET A 14 12.27 16.17 -4.35
C MET A 14 13.12 16.48 -5.59
N LEU A 15 13.55 15.45 -6.32
CA LEU A 15 14.16 15.62 -7.65
C LEU A 15 13.43 14.71 -8.64
N LEU A 16 12.54 15.35 -9.40
CA LEU A 16 12.04 14.92 -10.69
C LEU A 16 13.22 14.80 -11.66
N PHE A 17 13.38 13.65 -12.30
CA PHE A 17 13.99 13.57 -13.62
C PHE A 17 13.07 12.77 -14.55
N THR A 18 12.40 13.51 -15.43
CA THR A 18 11.93 12.99 -16.72
C THR A 18 13.06 13.22 -17.71
N ALA A 19 13.49 12.16 -18.40
CA ALA A 19 14.31 12.28 -19.60
C ALA A 19 13.72 11.33 -20.65
N MET A 20 13.06 11.92 -21.65
CA MET A 20 12.92 11.30 -22.97
C MET A 20 14.21 11.56 -23.74
N GLY A 21 14.74 10.57 -24.47
CA GLY A 21 15.66 10.83 -25.59
C GLY A 21 16.67 9.74 -25.94
N PHE A 22 16.34 9.00 -27.01
CA PHE A 22 17.19 8.52 -28.12
C PHE A 22 18.36 7.51 -27.93
N ALA A 23 18.22 6.44 -28.74
CA ALA A 23 19.23 5.81 -29.62
C ALA A 23 20.33 4.90 -29.04
N ASN A 24 20.09 3.60 -29.25
CA ASN A 24 20.95 2.60 -29.90
C ASN A 24 22.46 2.58 -29.57
N ASN A 25 22.92 1.50 -28.96
CA ASN A 25 23.92 0.60 -29.57
C ASN A 25 24.10 -0.67 -28.73
N ASN A 26 24.23 -1.79 -29.44
CA ASN A 26 24.45 -3.14 -28.94
C ASN A 26 25.71 -3.24 -28.05
N THR A 27 25.56 -3.81 -26.86
CA THR A 27 26.57 -4.66 -26.23
C THR A 27 25.90 -5.56 -25.20
N ASP A 28 25.94 -6.86 -25.49
CA ASP A 28 25.90 -8.02 -24.60
C ASP A 28 25.49 -7.80 -23.14
N LEU A 29 24.23 -8.12 -22.84
CA LEU A 29 23.71 -8.32 -21.48
C LEU A 29 22.69 -9.46 -21.51
N ASN A 30 23.19 -10.66 -21.73
CA ASN A 30 22.54 -11.93 -21.37
C ASN A 30 23.71 -12.78 -20.90
N VAL A 31 23.89 -13.06 -19.62
CA VAL A 31 23.13 -14.05 -18.87
C VAL A 31 23.37 -13.75 -17.39
N PHE A 32 22.46 -13.08 -16.68
CA PHE A 32 22.29 -13.20 -15.21
C PHE A 32 21.12 -12.39 -14.60
N GLU A 33 20.23 -11.78 -15.40
CA GLU A 33 19.18 -10.88 -14.88
C GLU A 33 17.80 -11.55 -14.70
N SER A 34 17.61 -12.75 -15.25
CA SER A 34 16.29 -13.41 -15.28
C SER A 34 15.88 -14.08 -13.96
N VAL A 35 16.83 -14.44 -13.10
CA VAL A 35 16.50 -15.08 -11.80
C VAL A 35 16.05 -14.04 -10.78
N GLU A 36 16.70 -12.87 -10.75
CA GLU A 36 16.43 -11.83 -9.75
C GLU A 36 15.12 -11.08 -10.06
N VAL A 37 14.87 -10.76 -11.33
CA VAL A 37 13.61 -10.12 -11.77
C VAL A 37 12.40 -11.04 -11.54
N VAL A 38 12.53 -12.35 -11.81
CA VAL A 38 11.45 -13.31 -11.54
C VAL A 38 11.18 -13.42 -10.04
N LYS A 39 12.23 -13.48 -9.20
CA LYS A 39 12.07 -13.53 -7.74
C LYS A 39 11.44 -12.26 -7.17
N ILE A 40 11.82 -11.08 -7.66
CA ILE A 40 11.23 -9.79 -7.28
C ILE A 40 9.73 -9.70 -7.68
N ILE A 41 9.35 -10.24 -8.84
CA ILE A 41 7.95 -10.28 -9.29
C ILE A 41 7.14 -11.29 -8.47
N GLN A 42 7.74 -12.41 -8.10
CA GLN A 42 7.09 -13.47 -7.33
C GLN A 42 6.92 -13.08 -5.86
N ASP A 43 7.92 -12.42 -5.26
CA ASP A 43 7.89 -11.89 -3.89
C ASP A 43 6.84 -10.79 -3.70
N LYS A 44 6.53 -10.04 -4.76
CA LYS A 44 5.52 -8.97 -4.72
C LYS A 44 4.10 -9.49 -4.45
N TRP A 45 3.83 -10.76 -4.74
CA TRP A 45 2.50 -11.35 -4.70
C TRP A 45 2.42 -12.65 -3.90
N THR A 46 3.35 -12.89 -2.98
CA THR A 46 3.20 -13.97 -2.00
C THR A 46 1.99 -13.70 -1.10
N ALA A 47 1.40 -14.76 -0.53
CA ALA A 47 0.25 -14.62 0.35
C ALA A 47 0.54 -13.69 1.55
N GLU A 48 1.76 -13.75 2.09
CA GLU A 48 2.24 -12.86 3.15
C GLU A 48 2.36 -11.41 2.69
N ALA A 49 2.93 -11.16 1.50
CA ALA A 49 3.04 -9.81 0.94
C ALA A 49 1.66 -9.17 0.72
N LEU A 50 0.68 -9.95 0.26
CA LEU A 50 -0.71 -9.49 0.11
C LEU A 50 -1.30 -9.08 1.46
N LYS A 51 -1.10 -9.90 2.50
CA LYS A 51 -1.56 -9.61 3.87
C LYS A 51 -0.88 -8.36 4.44
N LYS A 52 0.43 -8.22 4.24
CA LYS A 52 1.19 -7.02 4.64
C LYS A 52 0.65 -5.76 3.97
N GLN A 53 0.37 -5.81 2.65
CA GLN A 53 -0.25 -4.68 1.93
C GLN A 53 -1.62 -4.32 2.50
N PHE A 54 -2.43 -5.30 2.89
CA PHE A 54 -3.72 -5.04 3.52
C PHE A 54 -3.56 -4.35 4.87
N ASN A 55 -2.67 -4.85 5.72
CA ASN A 55 -2.41 -4.26 7.04
C ASN A 55 -1.95 -2.81 6.92
N THR A 56 -1.04 -2.49 5.99
CA THR A 56 -0.63 -1.10 5.72
C THR A 56 -1.80 -0.21 5.30
N ILE A 57 -2.80 -0.74 4.58
CA ILE A 57 -4.01 0.02 4.25
C ILE A 57 -4.85 0.27 5.51
N GLN A 58 -4.97 -0.70 6.41
CA GLN A 58 -5.71 -0.55 7.67
C GLN A 58 -5.01 0.43 8.62
N GLU A 59 -3.68 0.38 8.74
CA GLU A 59 -2.88 1.34 9.51
C GLU A 59 -3.06 2.78 8.99
N GLN A 60 -3.07 2.96 7.66
CA GLN A 60 -3.36 4.27 7.04
C GLN A 60 -4.79 4.74 7.34
N PHE A 61 -5.74 3.82 7.43
CA PHE A 61 -7.11 4.14 7.82
C PHE A 61 -7.18 4.58 9.28
N GLU A 62 -6.54 3.86 10.20
CA GLU A 62 -6.49 4.21 11.62
C GLU A 62 -5.83 5.56 11.86
N ALA A 63 -4.72 5.84 11.17
CA ALA A 63 -4.08 7.16 11.21
C ALA A 63 -5.03 8.27 10.74
N ALA A 64 -5.76 8.06 9.64
CA ALA A 64 -6.73 9.03 9.15
C ALA A 64 -7.91 9.23 10.11
N GLU A 65 -8.36 8.16 10.77
CA GLU A 65 -9.42 8.19 11.78
C GLU A 65 -9.00 9.00 13.01
N ILE A 66 -7.77 8.79 13.50
CA ILE A 66 -7.19 9.58 14.61
C ILE A 66 -7.17 11.08 14.26
N LEU A 67 -6.63 11.45 13.09
CA LEU A 67 -6.56 12.85 12.65
C LEU A 67 -7.95 13.48 12.51
N PHE A 68 -8.93 12.73 12.02
CA PHE A 68 -10.29 13.22 11.87
C PHE A 68 -10.97 13.42 13.23
N ASN A 69 -10.82 12.46 14.16
CA ASN A 69 -11.37 12.54 15.51
C ASN A 69 -10.73 13.66 16.34
N ALA A 70 -9.44 13.92 16.13
CA ALA A 70 -8.72 15.06 16.70
C ALA A 70 -9.09 16.41 16.05
N LYS A 71 -9.98 16.42 15.05
CA LYS A 71 -10.38 17.60 14.26
C LYS A 71 -9.22 18.29 13.52
N GLU A 72 -8.14 17.57 13.28
CA GLU A 72 -6.96 18.06 12.54
C GLU A 72 -7.21 18.08 11.02
N ILE A 73 -8.15 17.26 10.54
CA ILE A 73 -8.58 17.24 9.13
C ILE A 73 -10.10 17.42 9.01
N SER A 74 -10.54 18.08 7.94
CA SER A 74 -11.96 18.29 7.67
C SER A 74 -12.67 17.00 7.22
N LYS A 75 -14.00 16.92 7.41
CA LYS A 75 -14.84 15.80 6.91
C LYS A 75 -14.62 15.54 5.41
N ALA A 76 -14.47 16.59 4.61
CA ALA A 76 -14.20 16.49 3.18
C ALA A 76 -12.82 15.87 2.87
N SER A 77 -11.78 16.28 3.62
CA SER A 77 -10.44 15.71 3.50
C SER A 77 -10.43 14.24 3.90
N TYR A 78 -11.02 13.92 5.05
CA TYR A 78 -11.15 12.55 5.55
C TYR A 78 -11.88 11.65 4.54
N LYS A 79 -13.05 12.06 4.05
CA LYS A 79 -13.82 11.31 3.03
C LYS A 79 -12.99 11.09 1.75
N ARG A 80 -12.19 12.07 1.33
CA ARG A 80 -11.30 11.93 0.16
C ARG A 80 -10.19 10.89 0.42
N GLN A 81 -9.60 10.88 1.61
CA GLN A 81 -8.60 9.89 2.00
C GLN A 81 -9.19 8.48 2.03
N LEU A 82 -10.35 8.30 2.66
CA LEU A 82 -11.04 7.00 2.69
C LEU A 82 -11.36 6.46 1.30
N LYS A 83 -11.83 7.31 0.37
CA LYS A 83 -12.05 6.90 -1.03
C LYS A 83 -10.77 6.40 -1.71
N ARG A 84 -9.63 7.04 -1.43
CA ARG A 84 -8.33 6.61 -1.96
C ARG A 84 -7.90 5.26 -1.36
N LEU A 85 -8.03 5.08 -0.05
CA LEU A 85 -7.73 3.81 0.62
C LEU A 85 -8.64 2.70 0.12
N ARG A 86 -9.94 2.95 -0.02
CA ARG A 86 -10.90 1.99 -0.58
C ARG A 86 -10.52 1.56 -2.00
N LYS A 87 -10.05 2.50 -2.84
CA LYS A 87 -9.54 2.17 -4.18
C LYS A 87 -8.32 1.25 -4.12
N LYS A 88 -7.43 1.40 -3.12
CA LYS A 88 -6.29 0.50 -2.90
C LYS A 88 -6.76 -0.88 -2.45
N GLU A 89 -7.69 -0.97 -1.48
CA GLU A 89 -8.28 -2.25 -1.05
C GLU A 89 -8.88 -3.02 -2.22
N LEU A 90 -9.73 -2.36 -3.01
CA LEU A 90 -10.39 -3.00 -4.16
C LEU A 90 -9.40 -3.49 -5.21
N LYS A 91 -8.27 -2.80 -5.39
CA LYS A 91 -7.19 -3.28 -6.26
C LYS A 91 -6.53 -4.53 -5.67
N LEU A 92 -6.18 -4.50 -4.39
CA LEU A 92 -5.59 -5.64 -3.68
C LEU A 92 -6.52 -6.86 -3.75
N PHE A 93 -7.82 -6.67 -3.54
CA PHE A 93 -8.80 -7.76 -3.60
C PHE A 93 -8.90 -8.40 -4.97
N LYS A 94 -8.77 -7.62 -6.05
CA LYS A 94 -8.68 -8.17 -7.41
C LYS A 94 -7.45 -9.04 -7.61
N ILE A 95 -6.34 -8.71 -6.95
CA ILE A 95 -5.11 -9.49 -7.03
C ILE A 95 -5.23 -10.76 -6.20
N VAL A 96 -5.70 -10.66 -4.95
CA VAL A 96 -5.97 -11.81 -4.08
C VAL A 96 -6.88 -12.83 -4.76
N LYS A 97 -7.98 -12.38 -5.39
CA LYS A 97 -8.90 -13.26 -6.12
C LYS A 97 -8.28 -13.98 -7.32
N LYS A 98 -7.16 -13.46 -7.86
CA LYS A 98 -6.41 -14.07 -8.96
C LYS A 98 -5.20 -14.88 -8.48
N HIS A 99 -4.85 -14.75 -7.20
CA HIS A 99 -3.72 -15.44 -6.61
C HIS A 99 -4.08 -16.90 -6.38
N THR A 100 -3.20 -17.81 -6.81
CA THR A 100 -3.33 -19.24 -6.55
C THR A 100 -2.56 -19.56 -5.28
N PHE A 101 -3.29 -19.74 -4.18
CA PHE A 101 -2.73 -20.17 -2.90
C PHE A 101 -2.26 -21.62 -3.01
N LYS A 102 -1.06 -21.91 -2.49
CA LYS A 102 -0.52 -23.27 -2.38
C LYS A 102 -0.98 -23.95 -1.09
N ASP A 103 -0.79 -25.26 -0.99
CA ASP A 103 -1.20 -26.06 0.18
C ASP A 103 -0.62 -25.58 1.52
N HIS A 104 0.57 -24.97 1.52
CA HIS A 104 1.17 -24.39 2.73
C HIS A 104 0.66 -22.98 3.07
N GLU A 105 -0.13 -22.35 2.21
CA GLU A 105 -0.70 -21.00 2.38
C GLU A 105 -2.19 -21.04 2.74
N MET A 106 -2.69 -22.19 3.21
CA MET A 106 -4.12 -22.37 3.52
C MET A 106 -4.60 -21.47 4.67
N VAL A 107 -3.69 -21.05 5.56
CA VAL A 107 -3.99 -20.07 6.61
C VAL A 107 -4.32 -18.71 5.99
N GLU A 108 -3.51 -18.24 5.05
CA GLU A 108 -3.71 -17.00 4.32
C GLU A 108 -4.95 -17.09 3.42
N TYR A 109 -5.16 -18.23 2.77
CA TYR A 109 -6.38 -18.49 2.00
C TYR A 109 -7.63 -18.27 2.86
N ASN A 110 -7.68 -18.90 4.04
CA ASN A 110 -8.82 -18.76 4.96
C ASN A 110 -8.97 -17.32 5.45
N TYR A 111 -7.88 -16.66 5.81
CA TYR A 111 -7.88 -15.24 6.19
C TYR A 111 -8.57 -14.36 5.12
N TRP A 112 -8.23 -14.59 3.85
CA TRP A 112 -8.77 -13.82 2.73
C TRP A 112 -10.20 -14.21 2.37
N HIS A 113 -10.45 -15.48 2.09
CA HIS A 113 -11.70 -15.93 1.47
C HIS A 113 -12.81 -16.22 2.49
N GLN A 114 -12.46 -16.58 3.72
CA GLN A 114 -13.43 -16.79 4.80
C GLN A 114 -13.57 -15.56 5.71
N GLY A 115 -12.58 -14.66 5.68
CA GLY A 115 -12.59 -13.39 6.42
C GLY A 115 -12.76 -12.18 5.51
N VAL A 116 -11.65 -11.57 5.11
CA VAL A 116 -11.59 -10.21 4.56
C VAL A 116 -12.50 -9.98 3.35
N LEU A 117 -12.55 -10.93 2.41
CA LEU A 117 -13.33 -10.78 1.18
C LEU A 117 -14.83 -11.08 1.36
N LYS A 118 -15.21 -11.71 2.47
CA LYS A 118 -16.59 -12.14 2.73
C LYS A 118 -17.45 -11.02 3.30
N PHE A 119 -16.84 -10.06 3.99
CA PHE A 119 -17.56 -9.01 4.71
C PHE A 119 -17.15 -7.61 4.23
N PRO A 120 -18.04 -6.60 4.39
CA PRO A 120 -17.66 -5.21 4.16
C PRO A 120 -16.48 -4.80 5.06
N THR A 121 -15.51 -4.08 4.50
CA THR A 121 -14.35 -3.62 5.29
C THR A 121 -14.72 -2.42 6.16
N ARG A 122 -13.92 -2.15 7.20
CA ARG A 122 -14.07 -0.95 8.04
C ARG A 122 -14.12 0.34 7.22
N ILE A 123 -13.24 0.47 6.22
CA ILE A 123 -13.19 1.62 5.32
C ILE A 123 -14.49 1.75 4.50
N GLU A 124 -15.03 0.64 4.01
CA GLU A 124 -16.31 0.63 3.26
C GLU A 124 -17.48 1.05 4.15
N GLN A 125 -17.57 0.47 5.34
CA GLN A 125 -18.61 0.82 6.32
C GLN A 125 -18.54 2.30 6.70
N GLU A 126 -17.34 2.82 6.95
CA GLU A 126 -17.15 4.22 7.31
C GLU A 126 -17.54 5.18 6.17
N LEU A 127 -17.21 4.83 4.92
CA LEU A 127 -17.66 5.59 3.75
C LEU A 127 -19.18 5.62 3.59
N LEU A 128 -19.87 4.53 3.93
CA LEU A 128 -21.34 4.46 3.92
C LEU A 128 -21.94 5.43 4.96
N LYS A 129 -21.44 5.40 6.21
CA LYS A 129 -21.85 6.34 7.27
C LYS A 129 -21.67 7.81 6.85
N LEU A 130 -20.53 8.15 6.26
CA LEU A 130 -20.21 9.51 5.79
C LEU A 130 -21.02 9.95 4.54
N THR A 131 -21.81 9.06 3.95
CA THR A 131 -22.67 9.37 2.81
C THR A 131 -24.13 9.50 3.23
N GLN A 132 -24.52 8.85 4.33
CA GLN A 132 -25.84 8.97 4.95
C GLN A 132 -25.95 10.12 5.98
N SER A 133 -24.84 10.81 6.28
CA SER A 133 -24.73 11.95 7.22
C SER A 133 -24.34 13.24 6.54
#